data_AF-A0A0G1YWY0-F1
#
_entry.id   AF-A0A0G1YWY0-F1
#
_cell.length_a   1.000
_cell.length_b   1.000
_cell.length_c   1.000
_cell.angle_alpha   90.00
_cell.angle_beta   90.00
_cell.angle_gamma   90.00
#
_symmetry.space_group_name_H-M   'P 1'
#
loop_
_entity.id
_entity.type
_entity.pdbx_description
1 polymer ?
#
loop_
_entity_poly.entity_id
_entity_poly.type
_entity_poly.pdbx_seq_one_letter_code
_entity_poly.pdbx_strand_id
1 'polypeptide(L)'
;MKILGIETSCDETAVCLIETEGNLGADFTFRVLGNGIASQAAAHAEYGGVFPNLAKREHARNIVPMLEQALTQRVEIKDSKAKYKEPSSVLHRAALLEIEKELSREPELLKQLISFLKTHTRPDIDAIAVTVGPGLEPALWVGVNFARALSLAWNLPIVAANHMEGHVVISMTEFLDSHNLSGRIDYGNEK
;
A
#
# COMPACT_ATOMS: atom_id res chain seq x y z
N MET A 1 -10.43 -11.01 -4.42
CA MET A 1 -10.26 -10.11 -3.27
C MET A 1 -9.32 -8.99 -3.67
N LYS A 2 -9.60 -7.74 -3.30
CA LYS A 2 -8.74 -6.58 -3.60
C LYS A 2 -7.99 -6.13 -2.36
N ILE A 3 -6.66 -6.09 -2.44
CA ILE A 3 -5.77 -5.81 -1.30
C ILE A 3 -4.94 -4.58 -1.60
N LEU A 4 -4.87 -3.66 -0.64
CA LEU A 4 -3.94 -2.53 -0.67
C LEU A 4 -2.67 -2.90 0.11
N GLY A 5 -1.56 -3.12 -0.59
CA GLY A 5 -0.24 -3.37 -0.02
C GLY A 5 0.52 -2.07 0.28
N ILE A 6 1.21 -2.01 1.41
CA ILE A 6 2.04 -0.89 1.87
C ILE A 6 3.42 -1.42 2.30
N GLU A 7 4.48 -0.86 1.73
CA GLU A 7 5.86 -1.22 2.00
C GLU A 7 6.69 0.04 2.32
N THR A 8 7.30 0.06 3.52
CA THR A 8 8.11 1.16 4.05
C THR A 8 9.25 0.64 4.96
N SER A 9 9.82 -0.53 4.63
CA SER A 9 10.83 -1.18 5.47
C SER A 9 12.20 -0.51 5.44
N CYS A 10 12.58 0.13 4.33
CA CYS A 10 13.92 0.70 4.15
C CYS A 10 13.89 2.12 3.56
N ASP A 11 14.15 2.29 2.26
CA ASP A 11 14.27 3.58 1.60
C ASP A 11 13.33 3.73 0.38
N GLU A 12 12.49 2.74 0.10
CA GLU A 12 11.35 2.86 -0.80
C GLU A 12 10.03 3.03 -0.05
N THR A 13 9.22 3.99 -0.50
CA THR A 13 7.81 4.08 -0.14
C THR A 13 7.00 3.48 -1.27
N ALA A 14 6.38 2.33 -1.05
CA ALA A 14 5.57 1.68 -2.07
C ALA A 14 4.16 1.40 -1.59
N VAL A 15 3.20 1.67 -2.47
CA VAL A 15 1.79 1.32 -2.29
C VAL A 15 1.33 0.58 -3.55
N CYS A 16 0.67 -0.56 -3.38
CA CYS A 16 0.21 -1.39 -4.50
C CYS A 16 -1.23 -1.83 -4.29
N LEU A 17 -2.03 -1.82 -5.34
CA LEU A 17 -3.36 -2.39 -5.36
C LEU A 17 -3.31 -3.70 -6.16
N ILE A 18 -3.62 -4.81 -5.52
CA ILE A 18 -3.68 -6.12 -6.17
C ILE A 18 -5.08 -6.72 -6.09
N GLU A 19 -5.44 -7.49 -7.11
CA GLU A 19 -6.62 -8.35 -7.11
C GLU A 19 -6.17 -9.80 -7.11
N THR A 20 -6.75 -10.61 -6.23
CA THR A 20 -6.43 -12.03 -6.09
C THR A 20 -7.66 -12.90 -6.32
N GLU A 21 -7.46 -14.06 -6.93
CA GLU A 21 -8.49 -15.08 -7.12
C GLU A 21 -7.95 -16.47 -6.74
N GLY A 22 -8.87 -17.40 -6.48
CA GLY A 22 -8.53 -18.76 -6.08
C GLY A 22 -8.11 -18.90 -4.61
N ASN A 23 -7.81 -20.14 -4.23
CA ASN A 23 -7.27 -20.48 -2.91
C ASN A 23 -5.75 -20.62 -3.00
N LEU A 24 -5.06 -20.42 -1.88
CA LEU A 24 -3.63 -20.67 -1.80
C LEU A 24 -3.31 -22.11 -2.25
N GLY A 25 -2.48 -22.24 -3.29
CA GLY A 25 -2.23 -23.51 -3.98
C GLY A 25 -2.12 -23.31 -5.49
N ALA A 26 -2.47 -24.35 -6.25
CA ALA A 26 -2.32 -24.35 -7.72
C ALA A 26 -3.22 -23.32 -8.44
N ASP A 27 -4.34 -22.96 -7.83
CA ASP A 27 -5.35 -22.07 -8.44
C ASP A 27 -5.19 -20.60 -8.00
N PHE A 28 -4.19 -20.28 -7.16
CA PHE A 28 -3.97 -18.91 -6.72
C PHE A 28 -3.44 -18.05 -7.87
N THR A 29 -4.15 -16.98 -8.18
CA THR A 29 -3.71 -15.98 -9.15
C THR A 29 -3.81 -14.59 -8.53
N PHE A 30 -2.98 -13.68 -9.02
CA PHE A 30 -3.12 -12.27 -8.71
C PHE A 30 -2.80 -11.40 -9.91
N ARG A 31 -3.33 -10.18 -9.88
CA ARG A 31 -3.10 -9.13 -10.86
C ARG A 31 -2.79 -7.83 -10.14
N VAL A 32 -1.81 -7.09 -10.64
CA VAL A 32 -1.53 -5.73 -10.19
C VAL A 32 -2.50 -4.77 -10.87
N LEU A 33 -3.33 -4.10 -10.08
CA LEU A 33 -4.30 -3.12 -10.59
C LEU A 33 -3.69 -1.71 -10.69
N GLY A 34 -2.70 -1.39 -9.86
CA GLY A 34 -1.99 -0.11 -9.88
C GLY A 34 -0.95 -0.01 -8.76
N ASN A 35 0.09 0.80 -8.95
CA ASN A 35 1.17 0.95 -7.97
C ASN A 35 1.73 2.38 -7.93
N GLY A 36 2.25 2.78 -6.76
CA GLY A 36 3.03 3.98 -6.56
C GLY A 36 4.33 3.61 -5.84
N ILE A 37 5.47 4.05 -6.36
CA ILE A 37 6.79 3.83 -5.75
C ILE A 37 7.57 5.14 -5.74
N ALA A 38 8.10 5.50 -4.58
CA ALA A 38 9.02 6.61 -4.39
C ALA A 38 10.30 6.09 -3.71
N SER A 39 11.42 6.09 -4.44
CA SER A 39 12.74 5.71 -3.92
C SER A 39 13.47 6.92 -3.35
N GLN A 40 14.14 6.73 -2.22
CA GLN A 40 14.94 7.74 -1.54
C GLN A 40 16.45 7.55 -1.75
N ALA A 41 16.87 6.59 -2.60
CA ALA A 41 18.27 6.21 -2.77
C ALA A 41 19.20 7.42 -3.05
N ALA A 42 18.74 8.37 -3.87
CA ALA A 42 19.50 9.60 -4.17
C ALA A 42 19.69 10.49 -2.93
N ALA A 43 18.70 10.58 -2.04
CA ALA A 43 18.77 11.37 -0.82
C ALA A 43 19.68 10.72 0.23
N HIS A 44 19.77 9.38 0.24
CA HIS A 44 20.66 8.63 1.12
C HIS A 44 22.10 8.55 0.61
N ALA A 45 22.32 8.76 -0.69
CA ALA A 45 23.66 8.72 -1.30
C ALA A 45 24.65 9.72 -0.63
N GLU A 46 24.16 10.89 -0.20
CA GLU A 46 24.96 11.89 0.51
C GLU A 46 25.52 11.40 1.85
N TYR A 47 24.88 10.40 2.45
CA TYR A 47 25.23 9.83 3.75
C TYR A 47 26.05 8.54 3.62
N GLY A 48 26.28 8.04 2.40
CA GLY A 48 26.98 6.77 2.15
C GLY A 48 26.21 5.53 2.59
N GLY A 49 24.89 5.65 2.82
CA GLY A 49 24.02 4.58 3.28
C GLY A 49 22.67 5.14 3.77
N VAL A 50 21.73 4.24 4.06
CA VAL A 50 20.38 4.64 4.49
C VAL A 50 20.43 5.32 5.86
N PHE A 51 19.96 6.57 5.91
CA PHE A 51 19.87 7.35 7.14
C PHE A 51 18.46 7.23 7.75
N PRO A 52 18.26 6.51 8.88
CA PRO A 52 16.91 6.11 9.33
C PRO A 52 15.93 7.26 9.59
N ASN A 53 16.42 8.38 10.12
CA ASN A 53 15.57 9.53 10.41
C ASN A 53 15.10 10.23 9.14
N LEU A 54 15.93 10.27 8.10
CA LEU A 54 15.54 10.77 6.78
C LEU A 54 14.53 9.81 6.15
N ALA A 55 14.77 8.50 6.26
CA ALA A 55 13.87 7.49 5.71
C ALA A 55 12.45 7.61 6.28
N LYS A 56 12.33 7.70 7.61
CA LYS A 56 11.06 7.97 8.29
C LYS A 56 10.33 9.20 7.70
N ARG A 57 11.04 10.32 7.55
CA ARG A 57 10.45 11.58 7.07
C ARG A 57 9.97 11.47 5.64
N GLU A 58 10.76 10.84 4.77
CA GLU A 58 10.41 10.66 3.37
C GLU A 58 9.25 9.67 3.19
N HIS A 59 9.15 8.60 4.00
CA HIS A 59 7.93 7.77 4.00
C HIS A 59 6.69 8.58 4.38
N ALA A 60 6.75 9.37 5.45
CA ALA A 60 5.60 10.18 5.90
C ALA A 60 5.19 11.24 4.86
N ARG A 61 6.16 11.73 4.08
CA ARG A 61 5.94 12.67 2.97
C ARG A 61 5.34 12.01 1.74
N ASN A 62 5.79 10.81 1.39
CA ASN A 62 5.51 10.20 0.08
C ASN A 62 4.36 9.18 0.11
N ILE A 63 3.97 8.64 1.27
CA ILE A 63 3.01 7.52 1.34
C ILE A 63 1.60 7.88 0.83
N VAL A 64 1.11 9.10 1.09
CA VAL A 64 -0.19 9.55 0.55
C VAL A 64 -0.12 9.82 -0.96
N PRO A 65 0.89 10.52 -1.50
CA PRO A 65 1.11 10.60 -2.95
C PRO A 65 1.19 9.22 -3.64
N MET A 66 1.85 8.23 -3.02
CA MET A 66 1.92 6.88 -3.58
C MET A 66 0.58 6.14 -3.54
N LEU A 67 -0.23 6.37 -2.50
CA LEU A 67 -1.60 5.88 -2.45
C LEU A 67 -2.46 6.50 -3.57
N GLU A 68 -2.38 7.82 -3.76
CA GLU A 68 -3.09 8.50 -4.87
C GLU A 68 -2.67 7.95 -6.23
N GLN A 69 -1.36 7.73 -6.43
CA GLN A 69 -0.84 7.15 -7.66
C GLN A 69 -1.38 5.72 -7.88
N ALA A 70 -1.29 4.85 -6.88
CA ALA A 70 -1.77 3.47 -6.97
C ALA A 70 -3.29 3.38 -7.24
N LEU A 71 -4.06 4.35 -6.73
CA LEU A 71 -5.51 4.41 -6.97
C LEU A 71 -5.87 5.03 -8.33
N THR A 72 -5.03 5.90 -8.88
CA THR A 72 -5.25 6.60 -10.16
C THR A 72 -4.78 5.78 -11.35
N GLN A 73 -3.64 5.07 -11.22
CA GLN A 73 -3.09 4.20 -12.27
C GLN A 73 -3.85 2.87 -12.44
N ARG A 74 -5.15 2.84 -12.13
CA ARG A 74 -5.99 1.67 -12.37
C ARG A 74 -6.00 1.35 -13.86
N VAL A 75 -5.48 0.19 -14.24
CA VAL A 75 -5.63 -0.35 -15.59
C VAL A 75 -7.13 -0.40 -15.91
N GLU A 76 -7.56 0.34 -16.94
CA GLU A 76 -8.96 0.36 -17.39
C GLU A 76 -9.37 -1.03 -17.87
N ILE A 77 -10.08 -1.79 -17.03
CA ILE A 77 -10.76 -3.01 -17.48
C ILE A 77 -12.12 -2.60 -18.04
N LYS A 78 -12.27 -2.80 -19.36
CA LYS A 78 -13.56 -2.82 -20.06
C LYS A 78 -14.38 -4.01 -19.55
N ASP A 79 -15.17 -3.73 -18.53
CA ASP A 79 -16.19 -4.56 -17.85
C ASP A 79 -15.87 -4.50 -16.37
N SER A 80 -16.53 -3.67 -15.57
CA SER A 80 -17.97 -3.65 -15.40
C SER A 80 -18.25 -2.56 -14.37
N LYS A 81 -19.42 -1.95 -14.44
CA LYS A 81 -19.91 -0.87 -13.56
C LYS A 81 -19.42 -1.05 -12.11
N ALA A 82 -18.32 -0.36 -11.76
CA ALA A 82 -17.85 -0.29 -10.39
C ALA A 82 -18.98 0.38 -9.60
N LYS A 83 -19.64 -0.39 -8.75
CA LYS A 83 -20.57 0.15 -7.77
C LYS A 83 -19.72 0.91 -6.76
N TYR A 84 -19.45 2.18 -7.05
CA TYR A 84 -19.02 3.13 -6.03
C TYR A 84 -20.07 3.04 -4.93
N LYS A 85 -19.70 2.46 -3.77
CA LYS A 85 -20.51 2.65 -2.56
C LYS A 85 -20.48 4.15 -2.30
N GLU A 86 -21.67 4.71 -2.04
CA GLU A 86 -21.87 6.12 -1.72
C GLU A 86 -20.72 6.64 -0.85
N PRO A 87 -20.26 7.89 -1.07
CA PRO A 87 -19.28 8.51 -0.17
C PRO A 87 -19.73 8.23 1.25
N SER A 88 -18.86 7.70 2.11
CA SER A 88 -19.13 7.71 3.55
C SER A 88 -19.10 9.18 3.96
N SER A 89 -20.20 9.88 3.68
CA SER A 89 -20.43 11.27 3.96
C SER A 89 -20.29 11.40 5.47
N VAL A 90 -19.28 12.16 5.88
CA VAL A 90 -18.83 12.39 7.25
C VAL A 90 -17.96 11.25 7.80
N LEU A 91 -16.63 11.45 7.72
CA LEU A 91 -15.70 10.79 8.66
C LEU A 91 -16.24 11.05 10.06
N HIS A 92 -16.69 10.00 10.75
CA HIS A 92 -17.31 10.18 12.05
C HIS A 92 -16.30 10.85 12.98
N ARG A 93 -16.75 11.83 13.77
CA ARG A 93 -15.87 12.59 14.68
C ARG A 93 -15.05 11.68 15.61
N ALA A 94 -15.60 10.53 16.00
CA ALA A 94 -14.87 9.51 16.77
C ALA A 94 -13.69 8.91 15.98
N ALA A 95 -13.88 8.55 14.70
CA ALA A 95 -12.82 8.03 13.86
C ALA A 95 -11.71 9.07 13.61
N LEU A 96 -12.08 10.34 13.44
CA LEU A 96 -11.11 11.45 13.33
C LEU A 96 -10.20 11.53 14.56
N LEU A 97 -10.76 11.47 15.77
CA LEU A 97 -9.98 11.55 17.02
C LEU A 97 -9.03 10.35 17.17
N GLU A 98 -9.46 9.14 16.81
CA GLU A 98 -8.60 7.97 16.85
C GLU A 98 -7.48 8.04 15.78
N ILE A 99 -7.76 8.56 14.59
CA ILE A 99 -6.75 8.79 13.55
C ILE A 99 -5.72 9.86 14.00
N GLU A 100 -6.18 10.95 14.61
CA GLU A 100 -5.31 11.99 15.17
C GLU A 100 -4.39 11.43 16.26
N LYS A 101 -4.91 10.52 17.10
CA LYS A 101 -4.13 9.83 18.13
C LYS A 101 -3.10 8.89 17.52
N GLU A 102 -3.50 8.08 16.53
CA GLU A 102 -2.64 7.11 15.85
C GLU A 102 -1.47 7.79 15.14
N LEU A 103 -1.72 8.92 14.46
CA LEU A 103 -0.71 9.68 13.71
C LEU A 103 -0.12 10.86 14.50
N SER A 104 -0.22 10.85 15.83
CA SER A 104 0.27 11.94 16.69
C SER A 104 1.78 12.20 16.56
N ARG A 105 2.55 11.21 16.10
CA ARG A 105 4.01 11.30 15.88
C ARG A 105 4.38 11.72 14.45
N GLU A 106 3.41 11.81 13.54
CA GLU A 106 3.57 12.14 12.13
C GLU A 106 2.54 13.22 11.70
N PRO A 107 2.63 14.46 12.23
CA PRO A 107 1.61 15.49 12.01
C PRO A 107 1.45 15.91 10.54
N GLU A 108 2.53 15.86 9.76
CA GLU A 108 2.48 16.14 8.32
C GLU A 108 1.72 15.04 7.56
N LEU A 109 1.91 13.77 7.93
CA LEU A 109 1.18 12.64 7.37
C LEU A 109 -0.30 12.71 7.75
N LEU A 110 -0.61 13.04 9.01
CA LEU A 110 -1.98 13.27 9.46
C LEU A 110 -2.68 14.33 8.60
N LYS A 111 -2.04 15.48 8.37
CA LYS A 111 -2.61 16.54 7.54
C LYS A 111 -2.87 16.07 6.10
N GLN A 112 -1.92 15.35 5.50
CA GLN A 112 -2.07 14.79 4.15
C GLN A 112 -3.20 13.78 4.08
N LEU A 113 -3.26 12.84 5.02
CA LEU A 113 -4.31 11.81 5.06
C LEU A 113 -5.70 12.41 5.24
N ILE A 114 -5.86 13.38 6.16
CA ILE A 114 -7.15 14.05 6.36
C ILE A 114 -7.57 14.82 5.10
N SER A 115 -6.62 15.44 4.39
CA SER A 115 -6.90 16.09 3.11
C SER A 115 -7.38 15.08 2.06
N PHE A 116 -6.67 13.96 1.94
CA PHE A 116 -7.00 12.88 1.02
C PHE A 116 -8.38 12.27 1.30
N LEU A 117 -8.69 11.95 2.55
CA LEU A 117 -9.98 11.36 2.96
C LEU A 117 -11.18 12.32 2.78
N LYS A 118 -10.94 13.64 2.70
CA LYS A 118 -11.99 14.63 2.41
C LYS A 118 -12.30 14.71 0.92
N THR A 119 -11.33 14.47 0.06
CA THR A 119 -11.45 14.61 -1.39
C THR A 119 -11.70 13.28 -2.12
N HIS A 120 -11.41 12.15 -1.48
CA HIS A 120 -11.55 10.81 -2.07
C HIS A 120 -12.55 9.96 -1.30
N THR A 121 -13.34 9.18 -2.03
CA THR A 121 -14.19 8.15 -1.44
C THR A 121 -13.37 6.89 -1.12
N ARG A 122 -13.90 6.04 -0.25
CA ARG A 122 -13.28 4.74 0.05
C ARG A 122 -13.14 3.94 -1.25
N PRO A 123 -11.93 3.44 -1.59
CA PRO A 123 -11.73 2.60 -2.75
C PRO A 123 -12.37 1.21 -2.55
N ASP A 124 -12.68 0.55 -3.67
CA ASP A 124 -13.13 -0.84 -3.70
C ASP A 124 -11.97 -1.79 -3.35
N ILE A 125 -11.73 -1.94 -2.04
CA ILE A 125 -10.73 -2.82 -1.43
C ILE A 125 -11.34 -3.57 -0.23
N ASP A 126 -10.82 -4.75 0.03
CA ASP A 126 -11.28 -5.70 1.04
C ASP A 126 -10.37 -5.77 2.27
N ALA A 127 -9.07 -5.51 2.09
CA ALA A 127 -8.06 -5.57 3.16
C ALA A 127 -6.87 -4.63 2.89
N ILE A 128 -6.14 -4.29 3.96
CA ILE A 128 -4.87 -3.55 3.89
C ILE A 128 -3.76 -4.49 4.35
N ALA A 129 -2.77 -4.76 3.51
CA ALA A 129 -1.56 -5.48 3.87
C ALA A 129 -0.42 -4.48 4.11
N VAL A 130 0.32 -4.63 5.20
CA VAL A 130 1.42 -3.73 5.54
C VAL A 130 2.63 -4.50 6.03
N THR A 131 3.81 -4.13 5.54
CA THR A 131 5.07 -4.73 5.99
C THR A 131 5.35 -4.35 7.44
N VAL A 132 5.53 -5.35 8.30
CA VAL A 132 5.86 -5.18 9.73
C VAL A 132 7.31 -5.53 10.04
N GLY A 133 8.04 -6.09 9.08
CA GLY A 133 9.47 -6.37 9.17
C GLY A 133 9.92 -7.57 8.33
N PRO A 134 11.23 -7.88 8.32
CA PRO A 134 12.31 -7.08 8.91
C PRO A 134 12.49 -5.73 8.19
N GLY A 135 13.18 -4.77 8.82
CA GLY A 135 13.42 -3.44 8.27
C GLY A 135 13.88 -2.43 9.33
N LEU A 136 14.04 -1.17 8.91
CA LEU A 136 14.33 -0.05 9.80
C LEU A 136 13.09 0.28 10.62
N GLU A 137 13.16 0.11 11.94
CA GLU A 137 12.03 0.37 12.85
C GLU A 137 11.37 1.76 12.63
N PRO A 138 12.12 2.88 12.53
CA PRO A 138 11.50 4.19 12.30
C PRO A 138 10.73 4.31 10.97
N ALA A 139 11.13 3.53 9.96
CA ALA A 139 10.50 3.49 8.64
C ALA A 139 9.24 2.61 8.66
N LEU A 140 9.34 1.40 9.22
CA LEU A 140 8.24 0.45 9.37
C LEU A 140 7.04 1.07 10.09
N TRP A 141 7.28 1.79 11.18
CA TRP A 141 6.20 2.42 11.96
C TRP A 141 5.38 3.44 11.17
N VAL A 142 5.94 4.08 10.14
CA VAL A 142 5.18 5.00 9.29
C VAL A 142 4.12 4.24 8.50
N GLY A 143 4.50 3.14 7.84
CA GLY A 143 3.57 2.28 7.12
C GLY A 143 2.52 1.66 8.04
N VAL A 144 2.94 1.14 9.20
CA VAL A 144 2.03 0.50 10.17
C VAL A 144 1.00 1.50 10.70
N ASN A 145 1.41 2.68 11.16
CA ASN A 145 0.50 3.69 11.68
C ASN A 145 -0.43 4.22 10.58
N PHE A 146 0.08 4.38 9.37
CA PHE A 146 -0.73 4.77 8.20
C PHE A 146 -1.80 3.72 7.88
N ALA A 147 -1.44 2.43 7.85
CA ALA A 147 -2.38 1.34 7.65
C ALA A 147 -3.46 1.29 8.74
N ARG A 148 -3.09 1.54 10.01
CA ARG A 148 -4.04 1.63 11.13
C ARG A 148 -4.98 2.82 10.99
N ALA A 149 -4.48 3.98 10.59
CA ALA A 149 -5.30 5.15 10.32
C ALA A 149 -6.30 4.91 9.15
N LEU A 150 -5.85 4.26 8.07
CA LEU A 150 -6.73 3.87 6.96
C LEU A 150 -7.77 2.82 7.37
N SER A 151 -7.38 1.84 8.18
CA SER A 151 -8.28 0.85 8.76
C SER A 151 -9.38 1.51 9.59
N LEU A 152 -9.03 2.51 10.42
CA LEU A 152 -10.01 3.29 11.19
C LEU A 152 -10.95 4.09 10.28
N ALA A 153 -10.42 4.68 9.20
CA ALA A 153 -11.21 5.48 8.25
C ALA A 153 -12.16 4.63 7.40
N TRP A 154 -11.72 3.45 6.96
CA TRP A 154 -12.43 2.63 5.97
C TRP A 154 -13.08 1.39 6.55
N ASN A 155 -12.85 1.10 7.84
CA ASN A 155 -13.29 -0.10 8.54
C ASN A 155 -12.88 -1.37 7.79
N LEU A 156 -11.56 -1.56 7.64
CA LEU A 156 -10.95 -2.64 6.89
C LEU A 156 -10.00 -3.46 7.77
N PRO A 157 -9.93 -4.79 7.59
CA PRO A 157 -8.93 -5.59 8.28
C PRO A 157 -7.51 -5.24 7.80
N ILE A 158 -6.56 -5.34 8.73
CA ILE A 158 -5.12 -5.21 8.46
C ILE A 158 -4.48 -6.59 8.50
N VAL A 159 -3.65 -6.89 7.51
CA VAL A 159 -2.83 -8.09 7.43
C VAL A 159 -1.37 -7.67 7.56
N ALA A 160 -0.67 -8.24 8.53
CA ALA A 160 0.76 -8.05 8.67
C ALA A 160 1.50 -8.87 7.61
N ALA A 161 2.42 -8.23 6.88
CA ALA A 161 3.25 -8.86 5.87
C ALA A 161 4.71 -8.90 6.33
N ASN A 162 5.40 -10.00 6.01
CA ASN A 162 6.84 -10.11 6.17
C ASN A 162 7.54 -9.70 4.86
N HIS A 163 8.51 -8.79 4.97
CA HIS A 163 9.25 -8.25 3.84
C HIS A 163 9.94 -9.34 3.01
N MET A 164 10.59 -10.30 3.68
CA MET A 164 11.31 -11.39 3.02
C MET A 164 10.36 -12.40 2.37
N GLU A 165 9.22 -12.69 2.99
CA GLU A 165 8.20 -13.55 2.38
C GLU A 165 7.66 -12.91 1.10
N GLY A 166 7.45 -11.60 1.10
CA GLY A 166 7.07 -10.85 -0.10
C GLY A 166 8.07 -11.05 -1.23
N HIS A 167 9.38 -10.91 -0.94
CA HIS A 167 10.44 -11.17 -1.92
C HIS A 167 10.44 -12.61 -2.43
N VAL A 168 10.29 -13.61 -1.57
CA VAL A 168 10.26 -15.02 -1.99
C VAL A 168 9.05 -15.30 -2.89
N VAL A 169 7.86 -14.82 -2.51
CA VAL A 169 6.63 -15.05 -3.27
C VAL A 169 6.71 -14.40 -4.64
N ILE A 170 7.18 -13.15 -4.75
CA ILE A 170 7.25 -12.47 -6.05
C ILE A 170 8.31 -13.11 -6.95
N SER A 171 9.48 -13.48 -6.43
CA SER A 171 10.51 -14.15 -7.22
C SER A 171 10.08 -15.53 -7.69
N MET A 172 9.37 -16.29 -6.85
CA MET A 172 8.81 -17.58 -7.26
C MET A 172 7.74 -17.40 -8.34
N THR A 173 6.91 -16.36 -8.20
CA THR A 173 5.88 -16.01 -9.18
C THR A 173 6.50 -15.70 -10.54
N GLU A 174 7.51 -14.82 -10.60
CA GLU A 174 8.25 -14.49 -11.82
C GLU A 174 8.93 -15.71 -12.44
N PHE A 175 9.51 -16.58 -11.60
CA PHE A 175 10.12 -17.82 -12.05
C PHE A 175 9.10 -18.75 -12.70
N LEU A 176 7.94 -18.94 -12.07
CA LEU A 176 6.89 -19.81 -12.61
C LEU A 176 6.30 -19.25 -13.91
N ASP A 177 6.11 -17.93 -13.99
CA ASP A 177 5.60 -17.27 -15.19
C ASP A 177 6.57 -17.39 -16.37
N SER A 178 7.85 -17.08 -16.15
CA SER A 178 8.91 -17.19 -17.17
C SER A 178 9.12 -18.62 -17.70
N HIS A 179 8.65 -19.64 -16.98
CA HIS A 179 8.75 -21.04 -17.36
C HIS A 179 7.39 -21.67 -17.75
N ASN A 180 6.31 -20.88 -17.83
CA ASN A 180 4.93 -21.35 -18.10
C ASN A 180 4.46 -22.44 -17.11
N LEU A 181 4.85 -22.33 -15.84
CA LEU A 181 4.54 -23.29 -14.77
C LEU A 181 3.45 -22.80 -13.80
N SER A 182 2.98 -21.54 -13.91
CA SER A 182 1.93 -20.94 -13.07
C SER A 182 0.60 -20.76 -13.80
N GLY A 183 -0.49 -20.65 -13.03
CA GLY A 183 -1.71 -19.99 -13.49
C GLY A 183 -1.41 -18.52 -13.79
N ARG A 184 -1.90 -18.02 -14.94
CA ARG A 184 -1.66 -16.69 -15.52
C ARG A 184 -1.43 -15.59 -14.47
N ILE A 185 -0.22 -15.01 -14.47
CA ILE A 185 0.08 -13.78 -13.74
C ILE A 185 -0.03 -12.63 -14.74
N ASP A 186 -0.84 -11.63 -14.41
CA ASP A 186 -1.04 -10.45 -15.25
C ASP A 186 -0.47 -9.23 -14.52
N TYR A 187 0.67 -8.75 -15.00
CA TYR A 187 1.33 -7.55 -14.45
C TYR A 187 0.65 -6.25 -14.91
N GLY A 188 -0.49 -6.31 -15.61
CA GLY A 188 -1.30 -5.15 -15.98
C GLY A 188 -0.65 -4.21 -17.00
N ASN A 189 0.57 -4.51 -17.46
CA ASN A 189 1.33 -3.72 -18.43
C ASN A 189 2.06 -4.65 -19.42
N GLU A 190 1.37 -5.08 -20.47
CA GLU A 190 2.00 -5.23 -21.78
C GLU A 190 1.88 -3.90 -22.52
N LYS A 191 2.92 -3.07 -22.44
CA LYS A 191 3.41 -2.21 -23.52
C LYS A 191 4.79 -1.64 -23.21
#